data_AF-A0A7S2KST9-F1
#
_entry.id   AF-A0A7S2KST9-F1
#
_cell.length_a   1.000
_cell.length_b   1.000
_cell.length_c   1.000
_cell.angle_alpha   90.00
_cell.angle_beta   90.00
_cell.angle_gamma   90.00
#
_symmetry.space_group_name_H-M   'P 1'
#
loop_
_entity.id
_entity.type
_entity.pdbx_description
1 polymer ?
#
loop_
_entity_poly.entity_id
_entity_poly.type
_entity_poly.pdbx_seq_one_letter_code
_entity_poly.pdbx_strand_id
1 'polypeptide(L)'
;IGALSTASAAEATTSTNGGLCYASCSADESGQEVCKFTTKVNLYAGELGYYQFEECGDDVNPTLGMEVGKTYQFIQTDRSNYYHPLGFAYFPDGAHADADELESSIVPPGSSSECDKNMTCAAPMYYVDGDYKGTYSNNEDLLAVTSNEDNFGLDDYEPLFFHPLPEWIGYGEMSVFLKIDDDTDYTKDIFYFCHIHQFMTGRIKLLRNGQPIQDVHLPELGYEYDMPAEHDEQCGTYGLNKFKLPHEECPEKFVCDVPSSNKELVQFSSCIDSMNCAMMVGMTTSVKDSESEVALFLHQMIPHHQNAVNMAKALLKTGKLQCDDLTDEDSEQADDCALEIILREIVNNQNAQIQAMRAILEAKNYPQESDCKV
;
A
#
# COMPACT_ATOMS: atom_id res chain seq x y z
N ILE A 1 7.70 7.82 -56.50
CA ILE A 1 8.90 8.01 -55.66
C ILE A 1 8.49 8.96 -54.55
N GLY A 2 8.54 8.52 -53.29
CA GLY A 2 8.17 9.33 -52.13
C GLY A 2 7.13 8.66 -51.25
N ALA A 3 7.48 7.51 -50.66
CA ALA A 3 6.74 6.94 -49.55
C ALA A 3 7.18 7.70 -48.27
N LEU A 4 6.22 8.30 -47.57
CA LEU A 4 6.40 8.91 -46.26
C LEU A 4 6.52 7.79 -45.22
N SER A 5 7.71 7.70 -44.64
CA SER A 5 8.04 6.81 -43.52
C SER A 5 7.50 7.41 -42.23
N THR A 6 6.42 6.83 -41.71
CA THR A 6 5.98 7.03 -40.32
C THR A 6 6.87 6.18 -39.41
N ALA A 7 7.67 6.84 -38.57
CA ALA A 7 8.37 6.19 -37.47
C ALA A 7 7.34 5.68 -36.46
N SER A 8 7.29 4.36 -36.27
CA SER A 8 6.59 3.72 -35.16
C SER A 8 7.36 4.02 -33.88
N ALA A 9 6.71 4.66 -32.91
CA ALA A 9 7.14 4.58 -31.52
C ALA A 9 7.14 3.10 -31.13
N ALA A 10 8.23 2.63 -30.52
CA ALA A 10 8.30 1.28 -29.97
C ALA A 10 7.44 1.27 -28.70
N GLU A 11 6.38 0.47 -28.70
CA GLU A 11 5.70 0.06 -27.48
C GLU A 11 6.73 -0.64 -26.59
N ALA A 12 6.96 -0.09 -25.40
CA ALA A 12 7.66 -0.78 -24.33
C ALA A 12 6.84 -2.03 -24.02
N THR A 13 7.35 -3.18 -24.45
CA THR A 13 6.73 -4.47 -24.22
C THR A 13 6.96 -4.81 -22.75
N THR A 14 5.89 -4.80 -21.97
CA THR A 14 5.85 -5.35 -20.62
C THR A 14 6.31 -6.80 -20.68
N SER A 15 7.53 -7.06 -20.20
CA SER A 15 8.13 -8.40 -20.19
C SER A 15 7.57 -9.19 -19.01
N THR A 16 6.31 -9.61 -19.05
CA THR A 16 5.76 -10.60 -18.11
C THR A 16 6.15 -12.00 -18.56
N ASN A 17 7.44 -12.36 -18.42
CA ASN A 17 7.86 -13.75 -18.54
C ASN A 17 7.42 -14.49 -17.27
N GLY A 18 6.38 -15.33 -17.38
CA GLY A 18 5.94 -16.22 -16.31
C GLY A 18 5.11 -15.57 -15.19
N GLY A 19 4.50 -14.40 -15.41
CA GLY A 19 3.69 -13.71 -14.39
C GLY A 19 4.50 -12.92 -13.35
N LEU A 20 5.80 -12.73 -13.59
CA LEU A 20 6.65 -11.85 -12.80
C LEU A 20 6.73 -10.46 -13.42
N CYS A 21 6.74 -9.45 -12.55
CA CYS A 21 7.06 -8.08 -12.91
C CYS A 21 8.54 -7.78 -12.64
N TYR A 22 9.19 -7.08 -13.56
CA TYR A 22 10.61 -6.76 -13.49
C TYR A 22 10.83 -5.26 -13.42
N ALA A 23 11.85 -4.88 -12.67
CA ALA A 23 12.31 -3.51 -12.56
C ALA A 23 12.92 -2.97 -13.87
N SER A 24 12.95 -1.65 -14.00
CA SER A 24 13.71 -0.97 -15.05
C SER A 24 15.17 -0.80 -14.61
N CYS A 25 16.10 -1.53 -15.23
CA CYS A 25 17.52 -1.47 -14.88
C CYS A 25 18.31 -0.51 -15.78
N SER A 26 19.14 0.34 -15.17
CA SER A 26 20.06 1.24 -15.87
C SER A 26 21.41 1.27 -15.18
N ALA A 27 22.49 1.29 -15.97
CA ALA A 27 23.84 1.50 -15.48
C ALA A 27 24.23 2.98 -15.56
N ASP A 28 24.89 3.48 -14.53
CA ASP A 28 25.47 4.83 -14.54
C ASP A 28 26.77 4.91 -15.36
N GLU A 29 27.40 6.08 -15.40
CA GLU A 29 28.66 6.30 -16.12
C GLU A 29 29.83 5.46 -15.55
N SER A 30 29.74 5.02 -14.30
CA SER A 30 30.73 4.16 -13.65
C SER A 30 30.50 2.67 -13.94
N GLY A 31 29.38 2.33 -14.60
CA GLY A 31 28.97 0.97 -14.92
C GLY A 31 28.18 0.28 -13.80
N GLN A 32 27.84 1.02 -12.73
CA GLN A 32 27.03 0.52 -11.63
C GLN A 32 25.57 0.44 -12.06
N GLU A 33 25.00 -0.77 -12.03
CA GLU A 33 23.61 -1.01 -12.41
C GLU A 33 22.68 -0.92 -11.20
N VAL A 34 21.64 -0.09 -11.32
CA VAL A 34 20.53 -0.03 -10.36
C VAL A 34 19.22 -0.32 -11.07
N CYS A 35 18.45 -1.23 -10.51
CA CYS A 35 17.14 -1.63 -11.00
C CYS A 35 16.03 -0.90 -10.22
N LYS A 36 15.13 -0.21 -10.92
CA LYS A 36 14.13 0.66 -10.29
C LYS A 36 12.72 0.10 -10.36
N PHE A 37 12.03 0.21 -9.25
CA PHE A 37 10.58 0.05 -9.11
C PHE A 37 9.98 1.36 -8.62
N THR A 38 9.00 1.89 -9.34
CA THR A 38 8.33 3.16 -9.02
C THR A 38 6.99 2.87 -8.38
N THR A 39 6.95 2.96 -7.05
CA THR A 39 5.82 2.53 -6.22
C THR A 39 4.68 3.54 -6.26
N LYS A 40 3.45 3.02 -6.30
CA LYS A 40 2.19 3.74 -6.15
C LYS A 40 1.25 2.91 -5.27
N VAL A 41 0.17 3.54 -4.81
CA VAL A 41 -0.93 2.83 -4.15
C VAL A 41 -2.23 3.07 -4.91
N ASN A 42 -2.83 1.99 -5.38
CA ASN A 42 -4.19 2.02 -5.90
C ASN A 42 -5.18 1.97 -4.73
N LEU A 43 -5.63 3.15 -4.31
CA LEU A 43 -6.61 3.29 -3.23
C LEU A 43 -7.91 2.51 -3.49
N TYR A 44 -8.26 2.23 -4.75
CA TYR A 44 -9.53 1.61 -5.13
C TYR A 44 -9.48 0.08 -5.21
N ALA A 45 -8.31 -0.53 -4.99
CA ALA A 45 -8.11 -1.97 -5.21
C ALA A 45 -8.64 -2.87 -4.08
N GLY A 46 -9.03 -2.31 -2.93
CA GLY A 46 -9.53 -3.04 -1.76
C GLY A 46 -10.01 -2.08 -0.66
N GLU A 47 -10.20 -2.55 0.57
CA GLU A 47 -10.54 -1.68 1.72
C GLU A 47 -9.47 -0.59 1.90
N LEU A 48 -8.20 -1.04 1.97
CA LEU A 48 -7.02 -0.23 2.24
C LEU A 48 -6.36 0.34 0.97
N GLY A 49 -6.64 -0.28 -0.17
CA GLY A 49 -5.86 -0.12 -1.39
C GLY A 49 -4.66 -1.08 -1.43
N TYR A 50 -3.99 -1.16 -2.58
CA TYR A 50 -2.86 -2.07 -2.81
C TYR A 50 -1.74 -1.38 -3.56
N TYR A 51 -0.51 -1.84 -3.34
CA TYR A 51 0.66 -1.34 -4.06
C TYR A 51 0.54 -1.64 -5.55
N GLN A 52 1.05 -0.72 -6.36
CA GLN A 52 1.31 -0.88 -7.77
C GLN A 52 2.73 -0.40 -8.04
N PHE A 53 3.33 -0.87 -9.11
CA PHE A 53 4.60 -0.32 -9.60
C PHE A 53 4.43 0.07 -11.06
N GLU A 54 4.94 1.24 -11.45
CA GLU A 54 4.78 1.73 -12.82
C GLU A 54 5.27 0.72 -13.86
N GLU A 55 6.34 0.00 -13.53
CA GLU A 55 6.96 -1.04 -14.36
C GLU A 55 6.05 -2.28 -14.54
N CYS A 56 5.02 -2.43 -13.71
CA CYS A 56 4.07 -3.55 -13.72
C CYS A 56 2.71 -3.19 -14.36
N GLY A 57 2.50 -1.95 -14.79
CA GLY A 57 1.20 -1.50 -15.30
C GLY A 57 0.13 -1.43 -14.20
N ASP A 58 -1.07 -1.92 -14.50
CA ASP A 58 -2.23 -1.81 -13.59
C ASP A 58 -2.33 -2.95 -12.55
N ASP A 59 -1.39 -3.89 -12.55
CA ASP A 59 -1.38 -5.02 -11.61
C ASP A 59 -1.21 -4.51 -10.16
N VAL A 60 -2.10 -4.97 -9.27
CA VAL A 60 -2.07 -4.66 -7.83
C VAL A 60 -1.37 -5.77 -7.06
N ASN A 61 -0.54 -5.40 -6.09
CA ASN A 61 0.38 -6.27 -5.37
C ASN A 61 1.07 -7.31 -6.29
N PRO A 62 1.69 -6.89 -7.41
CA PRO A 62 2.27 -7.81 -8.37
C PRO A 62 3.39 -8.63 -7.74
N THR A 63 3.62 -9.83 -8.26
CA THR A 63 4.82 -10.61 -7.87
C THR A 63 6.03 -10.04 -8.58
N LEU A 64 6.96 -9.45 -7.82
CA LEU A 64 8.19 -8.88 -8.35
C LEU A 64 9.26 -9.96 -8.53
N GLY A 65 10.08 -9.83 -9.56
CA GLY A 65 11.28 -10.63 -9.77
C GLY A 65 12.54 -9.84 -9.44
N MET A 66 13.33 -10.32 -8.48
CA MET A 66 14.60 -9.72 -8.08
C MET A 66 15.76 -10.70 -8.25
N GLU A 67 16.76 -10.33 -9.04
CA GLU A 67 18.01 -11.08 -9.21
C GLU A 67 18.92 -10.85 -8.00
N VAL A 68 19.39 -11.94 -7.38
CA VAL A 68 20.35 -11.84 -6.28
C VAL A 68 21.65 -11.18 -6.74
N GLY A 69 22.31 -10.44 -5.85
CA GLY A 69 23.51 -9.65 -6.13
C GLY A 69 23.27 -8.29 -6.78
N LYS A 70 22.05 -8.00 -7.24
CA LYS A 70 21.72 -6.69 -7.83
C LYS A 70 21.14 -5.70 -6.81
N THR A 71 21.37 -4.43 -7.08
CA THR A 71 20.81 -3.32 -6.30
C THR A 71 19.46 -2.89 -6.88
N TYR A 72 18.43 -2.90 -6.04
CA TYR A 72 17.11 -2.42 -6.38
C TYR A 72 16.79 -1.13 -5.63
N GLN A 73 16.18 -0.16 -6.30
CA GLN A 73 15.64 1.08 -5.70
C GLN A 73 14.11 1.07 -5.85
N PHE A 74 13.41 1.17 -4.73
CA PHE A 74 11.97 1.33 -4.65
C PHE A 74 11.65 2.80 -4.38
N ILE A 75 11.15 3.51 -5.38
CA ILE A 75 10.83 4.94 -5.30
C ILE A 75 9.40 5.09 -4.77
N GLN A 76 9.19 5.96 -3.78
CA GLN A 76 7.90 6.21 -3.10
C GLN A 76 7.45 7.69 -3.20
N THR A 77 7.80 8.37 -4.29
CA THR A 77 7.49 9.81 -4.48
C THR A 77 6.05 10.10 -4.89
N ASP A 78 5.32 9.12 -5.45
CA ASP A 78 3.94 9.34 -5.86
C ASP A 78 3.07 9.64 -4.62
N ARG A 79 2.24 10.69 -4.69
CA ARG A 79 1.36 11.17 -3.61
C ARG A 79 0.45 10.09 -3.01
N SER A 80 0.18 9.01 -3.75
CA SER A 80 -0.58 7.86 -3.25
C SER A 80 0.17 7.04 -2.19
N ASN A 81 1.50 7.09 -2.14
CA ASN A 81 2.31 6.42 -1.11
C ASN A 81 2.23 7.09 0.25
N TYR A 82 1.62 8.27 0.37
CA TYR A 82 1.41 8.91 1.66
C TYR A 82 0.77 7.94 2.65
N TYR A 83 1.34 7.81 3.85
CA TYR A 83 0.94 6.82 4.86
C TYR A 83 1.21 5.34 4.53
N HIS A 84 1.99 5.04 3.48
CA HIS A 84 2.29 3.67 3.02
C HIS A 84 3.80 3.39 2.89
N PRO A 85 4.62 3.54 3.96
CA PRO A 85 6.05 3.23 3.92
C PRO A 85 6.28 1.75 3.59
N LEU A 86 7.18 1.48 2.63
CA LEU A 86 7.51 0.11 2.23
C LEU A 86 8.38 -0.58 3.31
N GLY A 87 7.93 -1.73 3.76
CA GLY A 87 8.70 -2.70 4.54
C GLY A 87 9.03 -3.94 3.71
N PHE A 88 10.02 -4.72 4.16
CA PHE A 88 10.40 -5.98 3.54
C PHE A 88 10.55 -7.07 4.59
N ALA A 89 10.00 -8.25 4.33
CA ALA A 89 10.00 -9.35 5.30
C ALA A 89 10.15 -10.72 4.66
N TYR A 90 10.54 -11.71 5.46
CA TYR A 90 10.61 -13.11 5.03
C TYR A 90 9.22 -13.78 4.99
N PHE A 91 8.23 -13.20 5.67
CA PHE A 91 6.84 -13.67 5.69
C PHE A 91 5.86 -12.50 5.46
N PRO A 92 4.60 -12.79 5.08
CA PRO A 92 3.58 -11.76 4.87
C PRO A 92 3.34 -10.88 6.10
N ASP A 93 2.95 -9.63 5.84
CA ASP A 93 2.55 -8.60 6.82
C ASP A 93 3.65 -8.13 7.79
N GLY A 94 4.85 -8.73 7.77
CA GLY A 94 6.04 -8.26 8.49
C GLY A 94 5.75 -7.86 9.94
N ALA A 95 6.03 -6.60 10.28
CA ALA A 95 5.78 -5.97 11.58
C ALA A 95 4.38 -6.27 12.17
N HIS A 96 3.34 -6.38 11.33
CA HIS A 96 1.96 -6.57 11.77
C HIS A 96 1.65 -8.02 12.18
N ALA A 97 2.51 -8.98 11.81
CA ALA A 97 2.32 -10.40 12.08
C ALA A 97 3.36 -11.00 13.04
N ASP A 98 4.16 -10.16 13.73
CA ASP A 98 5.32 -10.60 14.54
C ASP A 98 6.26 -11.51 13.73
N ALA A 99 6.41 -11.17 12.44
CA ALA A 99 7.16 -11.95 11.48
C ALA A 99 8.56 -11.38 11.28
N ASP A 100 9.53 -12.27 11.03
CA ASP A 100 10.91 -11.91 10.72
C ASP A 100 10.97 -10.96 9.51
N GLU A 101 11.30 -9.70 9.77
CA GLU A 101 11.58 -8.68 8.76
C GLU A 101 12.99 -8.84 8.18
N LEU A 102 13.27 -8.15 7.07
CA LEU A 102 14.63 -8.03 6.58
C LEU A 102 15.34 -6.97 7.41
N GLU A 103 16.10 -7.44 8.40
CA GLU A 103 16.92 -6.59 9.26
C GLU A 103 18.35 -7.11 9.30
N SER A 104 19.30 -6.23 9.61
CA SER A 104 20.72 -6.61 9.59
C SER A 104 21.07 -7.68 10.62
N SER A 105 20.25 -7.84 11.65
CA SER A 105 20.41 -8.81 12.73
C SER A 105 19.61 -10.11 12.55
N ILE A 106 18.73 -10.19 11.54
CA ILE A 106 17.82 -11.32 11.34
C ILE A 106 18.37 -12.23 10.24
N VAL A 107 18.71 -13.47 10.63
CA VAL A 107 19.15 -14.50 9.68
C VAL A 107 17.99 -14.91 8.79
N PRO A 108 18.16 -15.02 7.45
CA PRO A 108 17.12 -15.54 6.58
C PRO A 108 16.61 -16.91 7.07
N PRO A 109 15.30 -17.10 7.30
CA PRO A 109 14.77 -18.28 7.96
C PRO A 109 15.13 -19.60 7.26
N GLY A 110 15.93 -20.41 7.95
CA GLY A 110 16.40 -21.71 7.47
C GLY A 110 17.66 -21.67 6.60
N SER A 111 18.30 -20.50 6.46
CA SER A 111 19.64 -20.37 5.87
C SER A 111 20.73 -20.90 6.81
N SER A 112 21.92 -21.15 6.25
CA SER A 112 23.14 -21.46 7.01
C SER A 112 23.98 -20.23 7.38
N SER A 113 23.47 -19.02 7.07
CA SER A 113 24.16 -17.76 7.32
C SER A 113 24.39 -17.51 8.82
N GLU A 114 25.50 -16.84 9.13
CA GLU A 114 25.86 -16.36 10.47
C GLU A 114 25.92 -14.82 10.52
N CYS A 115 25.21 -14.17 9.60
CA CYS A 115 25.21 -12.72 9.42
C CYS A 115 24.67 -11.94 10.63
N ASP A 116 23.90 -12.59 11.50
CA ASP A 116 23.41 -12.04 12.77
C ASP A 116 24.55 -11.73 13.75
N LYS A 117 25.63 -12.52 13.73
CA LYS A 117 26.75 -12.38 14.69
C LYS A 117 27.45 -11.04 14.61
N ASN A 118 27.37 -10.38 13.46
CA ASN A 118 28.00 -9.10 13.16
C ASN A 118 27.06 -8.15 12.42
N MET A 119 25.75 -8.41 12.45
CA MET A 119 24.70 -7.54 11.89
C MET A 119 24.96 -7.16 10.43
N THR A 120 25.21 -8.17 9.60
CA THR A 120 25.46 -8.01 8.15
C THR A 120 24.43 -8.74 7.29
N CYS A 121 23.29 -9.15 7.86
CA CYS A 121 22.23 -9.75 7.06
C CYS A 121 21.65 -8.71 6.10
N ALA A 122 21.19 -9.13 4.93
CA ALA A 122 20.60 -8.22 3.95
C ALA A 122 19.38 -7.48 4.54
N ALA A 123 19.41 -6.16 4.50
CA ALA A 123 18.37 -5.28 5.03
C ALA A 123 18.12 -4.09 4.06
N PRO A 124 16.90 -3.53 4.06
CA PRO A 124 16.58 -2.34 3.26
C PRO A 124 17.33 -1.11 3.78
N MET A 125 17.74 -0.21 2.89
CA MET A 125 18.40 1.05 3.23
C MET A 125 17.50 2.23 2.84
N TYR A 126 17.04 3.00 3.82
CA TYR A 126 16.05 4.06 3.62
C TYR A 126 16.67 5.45 3.37
N TYR A 127 16.18 6.12 2.32
CA TYR A 127 16.66 7.41 1.86
C TYR A 127 15.52 8.43 1.77
N VAL A 128 15.83 9.69 2.10
CA VAL A 128 14.94 10.84 1.89
C VAL A 128 15.72 11.92 1.15
N ASP A 129 15.24 12.30 -0.03
CA ASP A 129 15.86 13.26 -0.94
C ASP A 129 17.34 12.95 -1.25
N GLY A 130 17.65 11.67 -1.41
CA GLY A 130 19.02 11.18 -1.64
C GLY A 130 19.89 11.11 -0.38
N ASP A 131 19.41 11.57 0.78
CA ASP A 131 20.11 11.42 2.05
C ASP A 131 19.78 10.07 2.71
N TYR A 132 20.78 9.21 2.86
CA TYR A 132 20.66 7.97 3.63
C TYR A 132 20.39 8.28 5.11
N LYS A 133 19.41 7.61 5.72
CA LYS A 133 19.04 7.83 7.12
C LYS A 133 19.67 6.83 8.10
N GLY A 134 20.31 5.78 7.61
CA GLY A 134 20.96 4.78 8.46
C GLY A 134 22.48 4.93 8.56
N THR A 135 23.07 3.97 9.26
CA THR A 135 24.52 3.73 9.33
C THR A 135 24.90 2.36 8.77
N TYR A 136 23.95 1.44 8.64
CA TYR A 136 24.14 0.11 8.08
C TYR A 136 24.38 0.13 6.54
N SER A 137 25.13 -0.84 6.02
CA SER A 137 25.19 -1.14 4.58
C SER A 137 25.69 -2.57 4.35
N ASN A 138 24.97 -3.36 3.53
CA ASN A 138 25.52 -4.53 2.82
C ASN A 138 25.80 -4.25 1.33
N ASN A 139 25.66 -2.99 0.90
CA ASN A 139 25.72 -2.65 -0.50
C ASN A 139 26.89 -1.72 -0.82
N GLU A 140 28.03 -2.31 -1.19
CA GLU A 140 29.26 -1.59 -1.55
C GLU A 140 29.11 -0.61 -2.72
N ASP A 141 28.08 -0.81 -3.55
CA ASP A 141 27.76 0.07 -4.68
C ASP A 141 27.18 1.42 -4.17
N LEU A 142 26.57 1.44 -2.99
CA LEU A 142 25.98 2.66 -2.40
C LEU A 142 26.91 3.27 -1.35
N LEU A 143 27.35 2.44 -0.39
CA LEU A 143 28.13 2.85 0.77
C LEU A 143 29.07 1.71 1.19
N ALA A 144 30.17 2.05 1.85
CA ALA A 144 31.07 1.04 2.41
C ALA A 144 30.31 0.08 3.32
N VAL A 145 30.50 -1.23 3.09
CA VAL A 145 29.86 -2.29 3.89
C VAL A 145 30.24 -2.15 5.36
N THR A 146 29.25 -2.29 6.23
CA THR A 146 29.41 -2.12 7.68
C THR A 146 29.27 -3.45 8.43
N SER A 147 29.53 -3.41 9.73
CA SER A 147 29.30 -4.54 10.64
C SER A 147 28.98 -4.01 12.04
N ASN A 148 28.12 -4.71 12.76
CA ASN A 148 27.60 -4.34 14.08
C ASN A 148 26.78 -3.03 14.05
N GLU A 149 26.06 -2.81 12.95
CA GLU A 149 25.15 -1.67 12.78
C GLU A 149 23.74 -2.22 12.50
N ASP A 150 22.76 -1.87 13.33
CA ASP A 150 21.32 -2.14 13.14
C ASP A 150 20.58 -1.01 12.44
N ASN A 151 21.10 0.22 12.49
CA ASN A 151 20.35 1.35 11.95
C ASN A 151 20.40 1.34 10.41
N PHE A 152 19.37 0.78 9.80
CA PHE A 152 19.19 0.77 8.35
C PHE A 152 18.31 1.92 7.82
N GLY A 153 17.90 2.83 8.72
CA GLY A 153 17.26 4.11 8.42
C GLY A 153 15.72 4.14 8.55
N LEU A 154 15.09 3.03 8.90
CA LEU A 154 13.62 2.94 9.01
C LEU A 154 13.06 3.87 10.09
N ASP A 155 13.69 3.91 11.27
CA ASP A 155 13.25 4.72 12.41
C ASP A 155 13.19 6.23 12.13
N ASP A 156 13.94 6.71 11.14
CA ASP A 156 13.95 8.10 10.69
C ASP A 156 13.10 8.32 9.41
N TYR A 157 12.70 7.24 8.74
CA TYR A 157 11.94 7.25 7.49
C TYR A 157 10.44 7.08 7.72
N GLU A 158 10.03 6.05 8.47
CA GLU A 158 8.63 5.71 8.73
C GLU A 158 7.87 6.85 9.42
N PRO A 159 8.40 7.51 10.48
CA PRO A 159 7.65 8.56 11.18
C PRO A 159 7.23 9.72 10.28
N LEU A 160 7.97 9.98 9.20
CA LEU A 160 7.65 11.05 8.26
C LEU A 160 6.32 10.83 7.54
N PHE A 161 5.88 9.57 7.37
CA PHE A 161 4.60 9.25 6.73
C PHE A 161 3.39 9.63 7.58
N PHE A 162 3.57 9.91 8.87
CA PHE A 162 2.52 10.40 9.77
C PHE A 162 2.38 11.93 9.77
N HIS A 163 3.28 12.65 9.10
CA HIS A 163 3.19 14.11 9.00
C HIS A 163 2.05 14.51 8.05
N PRO A 164 1.54 15.76 8.09
CA PRO A 164 0.53 16.22 7.14
C PRO A 164 0.97 16.02 5.69
N LEU A 165 0.04 15.67 4.80
CA LEU A 165 0.37 15.30 3.42
C LEU A 165 1.23 16.33 2.67
N PRO A 166 0.96 17.65 2.72
CA PRO A 166 1.80 18.64 2.06
C PRO A 166 3.24 18.68 2.60
N GLU A 167 3.42 18.47 3.90
CA GLU A 167 4.75 18.39 4.52
C GLU A 167 5.49 17.15 4.04
N TRP A 168 4.81 15.99 4.01
CA TRP A 168 5.39 14.75 3.51
C TRP A 168 5.85 14.86 2.04
N ILE A 169 5.05 15.48 1.17
CA ILE A 169 5.44 15.77 -0.22
C ILE A 169 6.67 16.69 -0.26
N GLY A 170 6.75 17.65 0.67
CA GLY A 170 7.87 18.58 0.79
C GLY A 170 9.20 17.93 1.16
N TYR A 171 9.23 16.67 1.60
CA TYR A 171 10.48 15.94 1.86
C TYR A 171 11.21 15.45 0.61
N GLY A 172 10.61 15.55 -0.58
CA GLY A 172 11.27 15.17 -1.83
C GLY A 172 11.19 13.67 -2.13
N GLU A 173 12.21 13.12 -2.79
CA GLU A 173 12.22 11.70 -3.19
C GLU A 173 12.40 10.79 -1.98
N MET A 174 11.33 10.08 -1.61
CA MET A 174 11.37 8.98 -0.64
C MET A 174 11.76 7.70 -1.37
N SER A 175 12.78 6.96 -0.93
CA SER A 175 13.12 5.68 -1.56
C SER A 175 13.78 4.68 -0.63
N VAL A 176 13.69 3.40 -1.01
CA VAL A 176 14.29 2.28 -0.28
C VAL A 176 15.19 1.50 -1.23
N PHE A 177 16.45 1.32 -0.85
CA PHE A 177 17.37 0.46 -1.57
C PHE A 177 17.40 -0.93 -0.95
N LEU A 178 17.41 -1.98 -1.77
CA LEU A 178 17.47 -3.36 -1.31
C LEU A 178 18.43 -4.16 -2.19
N LYS A 179 19.33 -4.91 -1.55
CA LYS A 179 20.23 -5.87 -2.19
C LYS A 179 20.23 -7.15 -1.38
N ILE A 180 19.83 -8.25 -2.02
CA ILE A 180 20.00 -9.59 -1.48
C ILE A 180 21.33 -10.13 -2.02
N ASP A 181 22.21 -10.58 -1.15
CA ASP A 181 23.56 -11.01 -1.53
C ASP A 181 23.53 -12.22 -2.50
N ASP A 182 24.47 -12.26 -3.44
CA ASP A 182 24.50 -13.26 -4.53
C ASP A 182 24.81 -14.69 -4.04
N ASP A 183 25.56 -14.78 -2.94
CA ASP A 183 25.96 -16.01 -2.28
C ASP A 183 24.92 -16.57 -1.28
N THR A 184 23.74 -15.94 -1.18
CA THR A 184 22.67 -16.43 -0.30
C THR A 184 22.24 -17.86 -0.63
N ASP A 185 22.10 -18.68 0.41
CA ASP A 185 21.50 -20.01 0.35
C ASP A 185 20.00 -20.01 0.69
N TYR A 186 19.41 -18.83 0.97
CA TYR A 186 17.97 -18.67 1.12
C TYR A 186 17.30 -18.83 -0.25
N THR A 187 16.40 -19.80 -0.36
CA THR A 187 15.78 -20.18 -1.64
C THR A 187 14.31 -19.81 -1.76
N LYS A 188 13.72 -19.23 -0.72
CA LYS A 188 12.29 -18.92 -0.68
C LYS A 188 12.04 -17.49 -1.20
N ASP A 189 10.77 -17.16 -1.34
CA ASP A 189 10.34 -15.80 -1.65
C ASP A 189 10.52 -14.90 -0.42
N ILE A 190 10.58 -13.59 -0.66
CA ILE A 190 10.41 -12.56 0.37
C ILE A 190 9.18 -11.72 0.00
N PHE A 191 8.83 -10.77 0.85
CA PHE A 191 7.64 -9.94 0.68
C PHE A 191 7.97 -8.47 0.85
N TYR A 192 7.27 -7.63 0.09
CA TYR A 192 7.14 -6.21 0.40
C TYR A 192 5.77 -5.99 1.03
N PHE A 193 5.67 -5.07 1.99
CA PHE A 193 4.42 -4.78 2.70
C PHE A 193 4.37 -3.31 3.11
N CYS A 194 3.23 -2.85 3.61
CA CYS A 194 3.12 -1.51 4.18
C CYS A 194 3.40 -1.61 5.68
N HIS A 195 4.31 -0.79 6.21
CA HIS A 195 4.66 -0.81 7.63
C HIS A 195 3.57 -0.19 8.54
N ILE A 196 2.60 0.52 7.95
CA ILE A 196 1.49 1.15 8.68
C ILE A 196 0.17 0.38 8.51
N HIS A 197 -0.10 -0.20 7.33
CA HIS A 197 -1.36 -0.87 7.03
C HIS A 197 -1.15 -2.36 6.71
N GLN A 198 -1.70 -3.22 7.56
CA GLN A 198 -1.71 -4.67 7.36
C GLN A 198 -2.49 -5.10 6.09
N PHE A 199 -2.21 -6.28 5.56
CA PHE A 199 -2.87 -6.93 4.41
C PHE A 199 -2.52 -6.35 3.04
N MET A 200 -1.59 -5.39 2.98
CA MET A 200 -1.08 -4.81 1.73
C MET A 200 0.15 -5.54 1.17
N THR A 201 0.52 -6.68 1.75
CA THR A 201 1.67 -7.48 1.32
C THR A 201 1.60 -7.84 -0.16
N GLY A 202 2.72 -7.73 -0.87
CA GLY A 202 2.97 -8.41 -2.13
C GLY A 202 4.27 -9.20 -2.11
N ARG A 203 4.48 -10.02 -3.16
CA ARG A 203 5.52 -11.05 -3.18
C ARG A 203 6.72 -10.63 -4.03
N ILE A 204 7.91 -11.05 -3.61
CA ILE A 204 9.14 -10.97 -4.39
C ILE A 204 9.72 -12.38 -4.57
N LYS A 205 9.83 -12.81 -5.82
CA LYS A 205 10.59 -14.00 -6.20
C LYS A 205 12.06 -13.65 -6.38
N LEU A 206 12.92 -14.36 -5.67
CA LEU A 206 14.36 -14.31 -5.88
C LEU A 206 14.74 -15.09 -7.13
N LEU A 207 15.56 -14.48 -7.98
CA LEU A 207 16.01 -15.00 -9.25
C LEU A 207 17.51 -15.25 -9.23
N ARG A 208 17.92 -16.27 -10.00
CA ARG A 208 19.32 -16.55 -10.32
C ARG A 208 19.45 -16.83 -11.82
N ASN A 209 20.25 -16.03 -12.51
CA ASN A 209 20.38 -16.00 -13.97
C ASN A 209 19.04 -15.80 -14.69
N GLY A 210 18.19 -14.90 -14.17
CA GLY A 210 16.89 -14.57 -14.74
C GLY A 210 15.84 -15.68 -14.62
N GLN A 211 16.05 -16.67 -13.75
CA GLN A 211 15.09 -17.74 -13.46
C GLN A 211 14.77 -17.75 -11.96
N PRO A 212 13.52 -18.00 -11.54
CA PRO A 212 13.17 -18.16 -10.14
C PRO A 212 14.04 -19.23 -9.47
N ILE A 213 14.59 -18.91 -8.29
CA ILE A 213 15.27 -19.91 -7.44
C ILE A 213 14.26 -20.97 -6.97
N GLN A 214 13.01 -20.55 -6.77
CA GLN A 214 11.88 -21.41 -6.42
C GLN A 214 10.64 -20.99 -7.21
N ASP A 215 10.04 -21.94 -7.93
CA ASP A 215 8.80 -21.71 -8.66
C ASP A 215 7.60 -21.64 -7.72
N VAL A 216 7.56 -22.50 -6.70
CA VAL A 216 6.44 -22.57 -5.75
C VAL A 216 6.38 -21.30 -4.91
N HIS A 217 5.18 -20.78 -4.64
CA HIS A 217 4.98 -19.63 -3.76
C HIS A 217 5.18 -20.03 -2.29
N LEU A 218 6.40 -19.85 -1.79
CA LEU A 218 6.77 -20.19 -0.41
C LEU A 218 7.57 -19.04 0.21
N PRO A 219 7.20 -18.57 1.41
CA PRO A 219 5.98 -18.90 2.17
C PRO A 219 4.67 -18.60 1.44
N GLU A 220 3.57 -19.24 1.86
CA GLU A 220 2.23 -18.89 1.38
C GLU A 220 1.82 -17.50 1.90
N LEU A 221 0.97 -16.78 1.17
CA LEU A 221 0.50 -15.46 1.58
C LEU A 221 -0.40 -15.52 2.83
N GLY A 222 -1.13 -16.61 3.02
CA GLY A 222 -1.98 -16.83 4.19
C GLY A 222 -3.36 -16.18 4.13
N TYR A 223 -3.63 -15.33 3.14
CA TYR A 223 -4.94 -14.72 2.90
C TYR A 223 -5.17 -14.43 1.41
N GLU A 224 -6.41 -14.16 1.03
CA GLU A 224 -6.78 -13.65 -0.29
C GLU A 224 -6.87 -12.14 -0.26
N TYR A 225 -6.44 -11.47 -1.34
CA TYR A 225 -6.66 -10.04 -1.46
C TYR A 225 -8.15 -9.72 -1.58
N ASP A 226 -8.52 -8.57 -1.03
CA ASP A 226 -9.79 -7.92 -1.30
C ASP A 226 -9.98 -7.77 -2.80
N MET A 227 -11.20 -8.06 -3.27
CA MET A 227 -11.61 -7.83 -4.64
C MET A 227 -12.90 -7.01 -4.60
N PRO A 228 -12.87 -5.73 -5.02
CA PRO A 228 -14.06 -4.91 -5.08
C PRO A 228 -15.13 -5.57 -5.96
N ALA A 229 -16.37 -5.61 -5.49
CA ALA A 229 -17.49 -6.05 -6.32
C ALA A 229 -17.84 -4.98 -7.37
N GLU A 230 -18.60 -5.34 -8.41
CA GLU A 230 -18.95 -4.42 -9.52
C GLU A 230 -19.49 -3.05 -9.04
N HIS A 231 -20.34 -3.05 -8.00
CA HIS A 231 -20.85 -1.80 -7.42
C HIS A 231 -19.73 -0.96 -6.79
N ASP A 232 -18.81 -1.62 -6.09
CA ASP A 232 -17.69 -1.00 -5.42
C ASP A 232 -16.65 -0.49 -6.41
N GLU A 233 -16.35 -1.22 -7.48
CA GLU A 233 -15.50 -0.77 -8.60
C GLU A 233 -16.05 0.51 -9.23
N GLN A 234 -17.37 0.56 -9.45
CA GLN A 234 -18.06 1.72 -10.01
C GLN A 234 -18.00 2.93 -9.07
N CYS A 235 -18.16 2.70 -7.77
CA CYS A 235 -18.16 3.77 -6.76
C CYS A 235 -16.75 4.15 -6.28
N GLY A 236 -15.72 3.36 -6.56
CA GLY A 236 -14.39 3.51 -5.96
C GLY A 236 -14.35 3.14 -4.47
N THR A 237 -15.23 2.25 -4.03
CA THR A 237 -15.42 1.89 -2.61
C THR A 237 -15.02 0.44 -2.34
N TYR A 238 -15.27 -0.03 -1.12
CA TYR A 238 -15.19 -1.45 -0.79
C TYR A 238 -16.32 -1.86 0.16
N GLY A 239 -16.83 -3.08 -0.02
CA GLY A 239 -17.80 -3.73 0.88
C GLY A 239 -19.25 -3.24 0.79
N LEU A 240 -19.61 -2.42 -0.20
CA LEU A 240 -20.93 -1.77 -0.28
C LEU A 240 -21.95 -2.53 -1.14
N ASN A 241 -21.52 -3.48 -1.98
CA ASN A 241 -22.44 -4.16 -2.90
C ASN A 241 -23.67 -4.81 -2.22
N LYS A 242 -23.54 -5.24 -0.96
CA LYS A 242 -24.65 -5.83 -0.19
C LYS A 242 -25.61 -4.80 0.42
N PHE A 243 -25.25 -3.53 0.43
CA PHE A 243 -25.99 -2.43 1.07
C PHE A 243 -26.69 -1.50 0.08
N LYS A 244 -26.76 -1.89 -1.20
CA LYS A 244 -27.54 -1.16 -2.21
C LYS A 244 -29.00 -1.08 -1.80
N LEU A 245 -29.62 0.07 -2.02
CA LEU A 245 -31.05 0.24 -1.77
C LEU A 245 -31.90 -0.37 -2.91
N PRO A 246 -33.10 -0.90 -2.60
CA PRO A 246 -33.70 -1.01 -1.27
C PRO A 246 -33.03 -2.10 -0.42
N HIS A 247 -32.87 -1.85 0.87
CA HIS A 247 -32.32 -2.78 1.86
C HIS A 247 -33.23 -2.83 3.09
N GLU A 248 -33.44 -4.01 3.69
CA GLU A 248 -34.46 -4.22 4.73
C GLU A 248 -34.20 -3.44 6.03
N GLU A 249 -32.93 -3.24 6.37
CA GLU A 249 -32.49 -2.51 7.57
C GLU A 249 -32.27 -1.00 7.34
N CYS A 250 -32.57 -0.48 6.14
CA CYS A 250 -32.27 0.90 5.76
C CYS A 250 -33.53 1.66 5.26
N PRO A 251 -33.56 3.00 5.40
CA PRO A 251 -34.55 3.85 4.74
C PRO A 251 -34.57 3.66 3.22
N GLU A 252 -35.66 4.08 2.58
CA GLU A 252 -35.79 4.01 1.11
C GLU A 252 -34.75 4.88 0.36
N LYS A 253 -34.19 5.90 1.02
CA LYS A 253 -33.13 6.79 0.50
C LYS A 253 -32.43 7.53 1.64
N PHE A 254 -31.17 7.89 1.44
CA PHE A 254 -30.42 8.84 2.28
C PHE A 254 -30.21 10.18 1.57
N VAL A 255 -30.07 10.19 0.24
CA VAL A 255 -29.93 11.41 -0.56
C VAL A 255 -31.28 11.87 -1.11
N CYS A 256 -31.66 13.12 -0.82
CA CYS A 256 -32.91 13.73 -1.30
C CYS A 256 -32.69 14.60 -2.55
N ASP A 257 -33.77 14.83 -3.30
CA ASP A 257 -33.87 15.83 -4.38
C ASP A 257 -32.79 15.72 -5.48
N VAL A 258 -32.32 14.49 -5.76
CA VAL A 258 -31.33 14.21 -6.80
C VAL A 258 -31.90 14.54 -8.20
N PRO A 259 -31.27 15.44 -8.97
CA PRO A 259 -31.78 15.84 -10.28
C PRO A 259 -31.59 14.72 -11.31
N SER A 260 -32.69 14.16 -11.80
CA SER A 260 -32.69 13.03 -12.76
C SER A 260 -31.95 13.30 -14.08
N SER A 261 -31.74 14.56 -14.44
CA SER A 261 -30.98 14.97 -15.62
C SER A 261 -29.46 14.83 -15.48
N ASN A 262 -28.93 14.82 -14.24
CA ASN A 262 -27.49 14.69 -13.99
C ASN A 262 -27.14 13.24 -13.65
N LYS A 263 -26.80 12.45 -14.68
CA LYS A 263 -26.52 11.01 -14.53
C LYS A 263 -25.34 10.71 -13.61
N GLU A 264 -24.29 11.54 -13.64
CA GLU A 264 -23.11 11.36 -12.78
C GLU A 264 -23.48 11.59 -11.31
N LEU A 265 -24.25 12.64 -11.01
CA LEU A 265 -24.72 12.90 -9.65
C LEU A 265 -25.73 11.85 -9.19
N VAL A 266 -26.59 11.33 -10.07
CA VAL A 266 -27.47 10.19 -9.77
C VAL A 266 -26.65 8.97 -9.37
N GLN A 267 -25.60 8.65 -10.13
CA GLN A 267 -24.71 7.53 -9.82
C GLN A 267 -23.99 7.74 -8.49
N PHE A 268 -23.39 8.92 -8.28
CA PHE A 268 -22.70 9.24 -7.04
C PHE A 268 -23.65 9.19 -5.84
N SER A 269 -24.87 9.71 -5.97
CA SER A 269 -25.89 9.65 -4.91
C SER A 269 -26.26 8.21 -4.56
N SER A 270 -26.33 7.31 -5.55
CA SER A 270 -26.55 5.87 -5.33
C SER A 270 -25.40 5.23 -4.53
N CYS A 271 -24.15 5.64 -4.79
CA CYS A 271 -23.01 5.21 -3.97
C CYS A 271 -23.14 5.70 -2.51
N ILE A 272 -23.51 6.98 -2.32
CA ILE A 272 -23.75 7.57 -0.97
C ILE A 272 -24.89 6.86 -0.22
N ASP A 273 -25.94 6.44 -0.93
CA ASP A 273 -27.03 5.66 -0.34
C ASP A 273 -26.53 4.31 0.19
N SER A 274 -25.73 3.57 -0.59
CA SER A 274 -25.14 2.30 -0.14
C SER A 274 -24.18 2.47 1.04
N MET A 275 -23.36 3.53 1.01
CA MET A 275 -22.43 3.92 2.08
C MET A 275 -23.19 4.15 3.41
N ASN A 276 -24.20 5.01 3.37
CA ASN A 276 -24.98 5.33 4.56
C ASN A 276 -25.81 4.14 5.06
N CYS A 277 -26.28 3.26 4.15
CA CYS A 277 -26.91 2.02 4.54
C CYS A 277 -25.93 1.10 5.27
N ALA A 278 -24.71 0.92 4.73
CA ALA A 278 -23.66 0.13 5.37
C ALA A 278 -23.31 0.67 6.77
N MET A 279 -23.16 1.99 6.90
CA MET A 279 -22.91 2.64 8.19
C MET A 279 -24.07 2.42 9.17
N MET A 280 -25.31 2.60 8.73
CA MET A 280 -26.49 2.43 9.58
C MET A 280 -26.60 0.98 10.09
N VAL A 281 -26.42 -0.01 9.21
CA VAL A 281 -26.42 -1.42 9.61
C VAL A 281 -25.26 -1.72 10.56
N GLY A 282 -24.04 -1.34 10.19
CA GLY A 282 -22.84 -1.62 11.00
C GLY A 282 -22.82 -0.91 12.34
N MET A 283 -23.40 0.29 12.47
CA MET A 283 -23.51 1.00 13.75
C MET A 283 -24.68 0.49 14.61
N THR A 284 -25.59 -0.30 14.05
CA THR A 284 -26.67 -0.92 14.81
C THR A 284 -26.13 -2.15 15.54
N THR A 285 -25.62 -1.92 16.74
CA THR A 285 -24.81 -2.88 17.50
C THR A 285 -25.47 -3.32 18.81
N SER A 286 -25.11 -4.51 19.27
CA SER A 286 -25.51 -5.10 20.54
C SER A 286 -24.44 -4.84 21.60
N VAL A 287 -24.87 -4.64 22.86
CA VAL A 287 -23.96 -4.60 24.02
C VAL A 287 -23.83 -5.94 24.72
N LYS A 288 -24.60 -6.95 24.30
CA LYS A 288 -24.76 -8.20 25.07
C LYS A 288 -23.49 -9.05 25.13
N ASP A 289 -22.65 -8.99 24.11
CA ASP A 289 -21.50 -9.90 24.01
C ASP A 289 -20.27 -9.40 24.79
N SER A 290 -20.20 -8.10 25.06
CA SER A 290 -19.06 -7.47 25.73
C SER A 290 -19.40 -6.71 27.02
N GLU A 291 -20.66 -6.23 27.16
CA GLU A 291 -21.12 -5.40 28.28
C GLU A 291 -20.14 -4.26 28.65
N SER A 292 -19.58 -3.58 27.64
CA SER A 292 -18.47 -2.63 27.79
C SER A 292 -18.67 -1.39 26.92
N GLU A 293 -18.50 -0.20 27.51
CA GLU A 293 -18.55 1.07 26.78
C GLU A 293 -17.42 1.18 25.76
N VAL A 294 -16.27 0.58 26.06
CA VAL A 294 -15.11 0.54 25.14
C VAL A 294 -15.45 -0.31 23.93
N ALA A 295 -16.00 -1.51 24.14
CA ALA A 295 -16.39 -2.38 23.03
C ALA A 295 -17.48 -1.73 22.17
N LEU A 296 -18.51 -1.16 22.80
CA LEU A 296 -19.59 -0.45 22.10
C LEU A 296 -19.06 0.71 21.25
N PHE A 297 -18.12 1.50 21.78
CA PHE A 297 -17.50 2.58 21.01
C PHE A 297 -16.77 2.02 19.78
N LEU A 298 -15.96 0.98 19.94
CA LEU A 298 -15.17 0.39 18.86
C LEU A 298 -16.07 -0.24 17.78
N HIS A 299 -17.09 -1.01 18.18
CA HIS A 299 -18.05 -1.63 17.27
C HIS A 299 -18.83 -0.61 16.44
N GLN A 300 -19.08 0.61 16.95
CA GLN A 300 -19.73 1.67 16.20
C GLN A 300 -18.76 2.55 15.42
N MET A 301 -17.55 2.78 15.94
CA MET A 301 -16.61 3.71 15.34
C MET A 301 -15.88 3.10 14.14
N ILE A 302 -15.67 1.79 14.11
CA ILE A 302 -15.13 1.08 12.94
C ILE A 302 -16.02 1.29 11.69
N PRO A 303 -17.32 0.95 11.68
CA PRO A 303 -18.18 1.18 10.52
C PRO A 303 -18.40 2.66 10.21
N HIS A 304 -18.36 3.53 11.24
CA HIS A 304 -18.36 4.98 11.01
C HIS A 304 -17.13 5.44 10.21
N HIS A 305 -15.93 4.95 10.56
CA HIS A 305 -14.69 5.27 9.84
C HIS A 305 -14.68 4.66 8.44
N GLN A 306 -15.12 3.41 8.28
CA GLN A 306 -15.25 2.76 6.97
C GLN A 306 -16.15 3.56 6.02
N ASN A 307 -17.23 4.14 6.54
CA ASN A 307 -18.12 5.01 5.77
C ASN A 307 -17.41 6.29 5.29
N ALA A 308 -16.67 6.96 6.18
CA ALA A 308 -15.90 8.15 5.84
C ALA A 308 -14.82 7.87 4.79
N VAL A 309 -14.09 6.75 4.94
CA VAL A 309 -13.11 6.27 3.95
C VAL A 309 -13.79 6.04 2.59
N ASN A 310 -14.91 5.32 2.55
CA ASN A 310 -15.64 5.06 1.31
C ASN A 310 -16.15 6.35 0.65
N MET A 311 -16.68 7.30 1.42
CA MET A 311 -17.09 8.61 0.89
C MET A 311 -15.92 9.38 0.30
N ALA A 312 -14.76 9.37 0.99
CA ALA A 312 -13.57 10.07 0.52
C ALA A 312 -13.04 9.47 -0.78
N LYS A 313 -12.91 8.13 -0.84
CA LYS A 313 -12.50 7.41 -2.05
C LYS A 313 -13.47 7.65 -3.21
N ALA A 314 -14.77 7.63 -2.96
CA ALA A 314 -15.75 7.84 -4.01
C ALA A 314 -15.67 9.24 -4.62
N LEU A 315 -15.42 10.27 -3.82
CA LEU A 315 -15.22 11.63 -4.35
C LEU A 315 -13.93 11.72 -5.17
N LEU A 316 -12.81 11.17 -4.68
CA LEU A 316 -11.56 11.08 -5.44
C LEU A 316 -11.74 10.35 -6.78
N LYS A 317 -12.52 9.25 -6.79
CA LYS A 317 -12.80 8.44 -7.98
C LYS A 317 -13.52 9.23 -9.09
N THR A 318 -14.27 10.27 -8.74
CA THR A 318 -14.99 11.09 -9.74
C THR A 318 -14.08 11.88 -10.67
N GLY A 319 -12.83 12.12 -10.26
CA GLY A 319 -11.88 12.97 -10.99
C GLY A 319 -12.36 14.42 -11.17
N LYS A 320 -13.28 14.89 -10.30
CA LYS A 320 -13.83 16.25 -10.36
C LYS A 320 -12.95 17.31 -9.71
N LEU A 321 -12.03 16.89 -8.83
CA LEU A 321 -11.04 17.78 -8.21
C LEU A 321 -9.85 17.90 -9.15
N GLN A 322 -9.42 19.13 -9.40
CA GLN A 322 -8.21 19.42 -10.17
C GLN A 322 -7.12 19.90 -9.22
N CYS A 323 -6.08 19.09 -9.04
CA CYS A 323 -4.93 19.45 -8.23
C CYS A 323 -3.63 18.91 -8.81
N ASP A 324 -2.92 19.77 -9.53
CA ASP A 324 -1.65 19.44 -10.16
C ASP A 324 -0.52 19.37 -9.12
N ASP A 325 -0.53 20.29 -8.15
CA ASP A 325 0.47 20.40 -7.07
C ASP A 325 -0.22 20.59 -5.71
N LEU A 326 -0.14 19.58 -4.84
CA LEU A 326 -0.73 19.60 -3.49
C LEU A 326 -0.03 20.57 -2.53
N THR A 327 1.08 21.18 -2.93
CA THR A 327 1.83 22.15 -2.12
C THR A 327 1.53 23.61 -2.50
N ASP A 328 0.80 23.83 -3.60
CA ASP A 328 0.45 25.17 -4.08
C ASP A 328 -0.86 25.68 -3.46
N GLU A 329 -0.73 26.52 -2.44
CA GLU A 329 -1.85 27.12 -1.70
C GLU A 329 -2.42 28.40 -2.34
N ASP A 330 -1.75 28.95 -3.36
CA ASP A 330 -2.10 30.25 -3.95
C ASP A 330 -2.68 30.14 -5.38
N SER A 331 -2.75 28.92 -5.93
CA SER A 331 -3.27 28.66 -7.27
C SER A 331 -4.79 28.79 -7.39
N GLU A 332 -5.29 28.83 -8.63
CA GLU A 332 -6.74 28.72 -8.92
C GLU A 332 -7.31 27.33 -8.53
N GLN A 333 -6.45 26.35 -8.25
CA GLN A 333 -6.78 24.99 -7.82
C GLN A 333 -6.72 24.81 -6.30
N ALA A 334 -6.36 25.85 -5.52
CA ALA A 334 -6.11 25.73 -4.09
C ALA A 334 -7.26 25.09 -3.29
N ASP A 335 -8.51 25.41 -3.61
CA ASP A 335 -9.68 24.81 -2.94
C ASP A 335 -9.83 23.31 -3.26
N ASP A 336 -9.60 22.91 -4.52
CA ASP A 336 -9.64 21.51 -4.95
C ASP A 336 -8.47 20.71 -4.35
N CYS A 337 -7.27 21.32 -4.31
CA CYS A 337 -6.10 20.75 -3.64
C CYS A 337 -6.32 20.57 -2.14
N ALA A 338 -6.86 21.59 -1.45
CA ALA A 338 -7.21 21.49 -0.03
C ALA A 338 -8.20 20.35 0.22
N LEU A 339 -9.20 20.18 -0.66
CA LEU A 339 -10.14 19.08 -0.55
C LEU A 339 -9.48 17.72 -0.85
N GLU A 340 -8.63 17.60 -1.86
CA GLU A 340 -7.89 16.36 -2.15
C GLU A 340 -7.00 15.95 -0.96
N ILE A 341 -6.34 16.91 -0.30
CA ILE A 341 -5.55 16.67 0.91
C ILE A 341 -6.43 16.05 2.00
N ILE A 342 -7.56 16.70 2.33
CA ILE A 342 -8.51 16.21 3.34
C ILE A 342 -8.98 14.79 2.99
N LEU A 343 -9.31 14.52 1.73
CA LEU A 343 -9.81 13.20 1.32
C LEU A 343 -8.73 12.12 1.48
N ARG A 344 -7.50 12.38 1.06
CA ARG A 344 -6.38 11.42 1.21
C ARG A 344 -6.04 11.18 2.67
N GLU A 345 -6.04 12.24 3.49
CA GLU A 345 -5.83 12.13 4.93
C GLU A 345 -6.96 11.31 5.60
N ILE A 346 -8.22 11.53 5.23
CA ILE A 346 -9.35 10.70 5.69
C ILE A 346 -9.11 9.24 5.33
N VAL A 347 -8.81 8.93 4.07
CA VAL A 347 -8.61 7.54 3.62
C VAL A 347 -7.52 6.85 4.43
N ASN A 348 -6.35 7.46 4.52
CA ASN A 348 -5.19 6.79 5.08
C ASN A 348 -5.20 6.76 6.62
N ASN A 349 -5.50 7.89 7.27
CA ASN A 349 -5.50 7.97 8.74
C ASN A 349 -6.66 7.15 9.33
N GLN A 350 -7.85 7.20 8.73
CA GLN A 350 -8.98 6.43 9.28
C GLN A 350 -8.83 4.93 9.02
N ASN A 351 -8.21 4.51 7.91
CA ASN A 351 -7.84 3.11 7.73
C ASN A 351 -6.84 2.62 8.78
N ALA A 352 -5.81 3.41 9.13
CA ALA A 352 -4.90 3.09 10.21
C ALA A 352 -5.64 3.01 11.57
N GLN A 353 -6.55 3.94 11.84
CA GLN A 353 -7.38 3.92 13.05
C GLN A 353 -8.33 2.71 13.09
N ILE A 354 -8.91 2.28 11.97
CA ILE A 354 -9.73 1.05 11.89
C ILE A 354 -8.91 -0.16 12.33
N GLN A 355 -7.70 -0.33 11.80
CA GLN A 355 -6.82 -1.44 12.19
C GLN A 355 -6.42 -1.36 13.66
N ALA A 356 -6.07 -0.18 14.17
CA ALA A 356 -5.79 0.02 15.60
C ALA A 356 -7.01 -0.33 16.48
N MET A 357 -8.22 0.05 16.07
CA MET A 357 -9.46 -0.29 16.79
C MET A 357 -9.73 -1.81 16.80
N ARG A 358 -9.53 -2.49 15.67
CA ARG A 358 -9.63 -3.96 15.56
C ARG A 358 -8.60 -4.67 16.46
N ALA A 359 -7.36 -4.17 16.50
CA ALA A 359 -6.31 -4.66 17.38
C ALA A 359 -6.67 -4.46 18.87
N ILE A 360 -7.29 -3.34 19.23
CA ILE A 360 -7.77 -3.10 20.61
C ILE A 360 -8.88 -4.08 20.99
N LEU A 361 -9.82 -4.37 20.07
CA LEU A 361 -10.86 -5.39 20.29
C LEU A 361 -10.21 -6.76 20.58
N GLU A 362 -9.25 -7.16 19.76
CA GLU A 362 -8.53 -8.44 19.93
C GLU A 362 -7.74 -8.49 21.24
N ALA A 363 -6.92 -7.47 21.53
CA ALA A 363 -6.10 -7.42 22.74
C ALA A 363 -6.94 -7.42 24.04
N LYS A 364 -8.19 -6.94 23.97
CA LYS A 364 -9.15 -6.96 25.08
C LYS A 364 -10.07 -8.19 25.06
N ASN A 365 -9.90 -9.08 24.09
CA ASN A 365 -10.71 -10.28 23.89
C ASN A 365 -12.21 -9.95 23.76
N TYR A 366 -12.52 -8.84 23.08
CA TYR A 366 -13.88 -8.52 22.62
C TYR A 366 -14.12 -9.13 21.24
N PRO A 367 -15.37 -9.47 20.88
CA PRO A 367 -15.71 -9.82 19.50
C PRO A 367 -15.31 -8.71 18.53
N GLN A 368 -14.91 -9.07 17.31
CA GLN A 368 -14.60 -8.08 16.27
C GLN A 368 -15.85 -7.33 15.78
N GLU A 369 -17.01 -7.99 15.84
CA GLU A 369 -18.31 -7.45 15.44
C GLU A 369 -19.35 -7.82 16.52
N SER A 370 -20.39 -6.99 16.68
CA SER A 370 -21.53 -7.30 17.54
C SER A 370 -22.80 -6.68 16.95
N ASP A 371 -23.18 -7.16 15.77
CA ASP A 371 -24.30 -6.62 15.01
C ASP A 371 -25.66 -6.91 15.68
N CYS A 372 -26.59 -5.97 15.57
CA CYS A 372 -27.96 -6.09 16.03
C CYS A 372 -28.92 -5.90 14.85
N LYS A 373 -29.52 -7.00 14.37
CA LYS A 373 -30.57 -6.94 13.33
C LYS A 373 -31.86 -6.34 13.91
N VAL A 374 -32.42 -5.34 13.22
CA VAL A 374 -33.58 -4.54 13.69
C VAL A 374 -34.78 -4.61 12.76
#